data_AF-A0A401YUC9-F1
#
_entry.id   AF-A0A401YUC9-F1
#
_cell.length_a   1.000
_cell.length_b   1.000
_cell.length_c   1.000
_cell.angle_alpha   90.00
_cell.angle_beta   90.00
_cell.angle_gamma   90.00
#
_symmetry.space_group_name_H-M   'P 1'
#
loop_
_entity.id
_entity.type
_entity.pdbx_description
1 polymer ?
#
loop_
_entity_poly.entity_id
_entity_poly.type
_entity_poly.pdbx_seq_one_letter_code
_entity_poly.pdbx_strand_id
1 'polypeptide(L)'
;MTRGGIGAARVGKALGLVPRQVRLAARTGLLAQHQDGTFDADAVARAAADPGPFLTALQREEPLTATEAAHRLGISRERFRRVARAAGLPVVDRVRVSRYGRDLEVRYYRTADVDTLHPHIAADRELREAARTVSRSLAAAKAAATRAHNRERARNARRYLATLAPDGQADPADVIAFACALARLNGTAPARLRRFMADPRVRDIAEIADQCRYKPDEIADLLTTATPRAIAALRTLARPHRVWVTLGVPAEDIAHRVPSIDHHISADLLHRLATDPPRWLLELHADRELEHASAAVTRWLDREWHAQQRRAEAVCRAAEAVIEQLADDAVAELFALPVEVVVELRPRSNKWTTAYVEELLHTRPLWLRSLALARAEIARRAAARARREAARTQRRLNWRRTWARALSVPLDTVPDTVERPTPAALHTARTDPPPWARPH
;
A
#
# COMPACT_ATOMS: atom_id res chain seq x y z
N MET A 1 -25.88 -77.14 71.28
CA MET A 1 -24.74 -76.38 71.81
C MET A 1 -24.44 -75.25 70.82
N THR A 2 -24.83 -74.03 71.14
CA THR A 2 -24.54 -72.83 70.34
C THR A 2 -23.04 -72.53 70.44
N ARG A 3 -22.27 -72.96 69.43
CA ARG A 3 -20.87 -72.52 69.27
C ARG A 3 -20.89 -71.00 69.09
N GLY A 4 -20.27 -70.28 70.02
CA GLY A 4 -20.28 -68.81 70.05
C GLY A 4 -19.60 -68.23 68.82
N GLY A 5 -20.19 -67.19 68.26
CA GLY A 5 -19.61 -66.47 67.12
C GLY A 5 -18.32 -65.73 67.50
N ILE A 6 -17.44 -65.55 66.51
CA ILE A 6 -16.14 -64.91 66.69
C ILE A 6 -16.23 -63.43 66.33
N GLY A 7 -15.75 -62.54 67.20
CA GLY A 7 -15.71 -61.10 66.92
C GLY A 7 -14.72 -60.73 65.80
N ALA A 8 -15.03 -59.68 65.03
CA ALA A 8 -14.28 -59.24 63.85
C ALA A 8 -12.77 -59.06 64.08
N ALA A 9 -12.35 -58.54 65.25
CA ALA A 9 -10.94 -58.37 65.59
C ALA A 9 -10.19 -59.71 65.75
N ARG A 10 -10.86 -60.73 66.30
CA ARG A 10 -10.30 -62.09 66.42
C ARG A 10 -10.23 -62.77 65.06
N VAL A 11 -11.23 -62.57 64.19
CA VAL A 11 -11.21 -63.03 62.80
C VAL A 11 -10.05 -62.41 62.02
N GLY A 12 -9.87 -61.09 62.11
CA GLY A 12 -8.76 -60.38 61.47
C GLY A 12 -7.40 -60.91 61.90
N LYS A 13 -7.22 -61.15 63.21
CA LYS A 13 -5.98 -61.74 63.75
C LYS A 13 -5.77 -63.20 63.28
N ALA A 14 -6.82 -64.00 63.23
CA ALA A 14 -6.74 -65.41 62.83
C ALA A 14 -6.42 -65.62 61.35
N LEU A 15 -6.94 -64.75 60.48
CA LEU A 15 -6.80 -64.85 59.02
C LEU A 15 -5.77 -63.88 58.43
N GLY A 16 -5.08 -63.08 59.25
CA GLY A 16 -4.12 -62.07 58.79
C GLY A 16 -4.75 -60.92 57.99
N LEU A 17 -6.02 -60.61 58.23
CA LEU A 17 -6.79 -59.64 57.46
C LEU A 17 -6.89 -58.28 58.17
N VAL A 18 -6.85 -57.20 57.38
CA VAL A 18 -7.19 -55.87 57.89
C VAL A 18 -8.71 -55.69 58.07
N PRO A 19 -9.19 -54.76 58.93
CA PRO A 19 -10.63 -54.60 59.18
C PRO A 19 -11.51 -54.36 57.94
N ARG A 20 -10.94 -53.77 56.89
CA ARG A 20 -11.62 -53.60 55.59
C ARG A 20 -11.83 -54.94 54.87
N GLN A 21 -10.83 -55.82 54.89
CA GLN A 21 -10.89 -57.13 54.26
C GLN A 21 -11.85 -58.07 54.99
N VAL A 22 -11.91 -58.01 56.32
CA VAL A 22 -12.91 -58.75 57.12
C VAL A 22 -14.33 -58.30 56.76
N ARG A 23 -14.57 -56.98 56.62
CA ARG A 23 -15.87 -56.44 56.17
C ARG A 23 -16.20 -56.82 54.73
N LEU A 24 -15.21 -56.84 53.85
CA LEU A 24 -15.38 -57.28 52.47
C LEU A 24 -15.81 -58.76 52.43
N ALA A 25 -15.11 -59.62 53.16
CA ALA A 25 -15.41 -61.05 53.25
C ALA A 25 -16.82 -61.33 53.80
N ALA A 26 -17.27 -60.56 54.79
CA ALA A 26 -18.66 -60.60 55.26
C ALA A 26 -19.65 -60.16 54.16
N ARG A 27 -19.40 -59.00 53.54
CA ARG A 27 -20.30 -58.41 52.54
C ARG A 27 -20.45 -59.28 51.29
N THR A 28 -19.40 -60.00 50.89
CA THR A 28 -19.41 -60.90 49.73
C THR A 28 -19.77 -62.33 50.08
N GLY A 29 -20.08 -62.62 51.35
CA GLY A 29 -20.48 -63.95 51.81
C GLY A 29 -19.35 -64.98 51.86
N LEU A 30 -18.08 -64.56 51.68
CA LEU A 30 -16.91 -65.42 51.84
C LEU A 30 -16.71 -65.88 53.29
N LEU A 31 -17.20 -65.09 54.25
CA LEU A 31 -17.35 -65.49 55.64
C LEU A 31 -18.79 -65.27 56.07
N ALA A 32 -19.41 -66.31 56.65
CA ALA A 32 -20.76 -66.20 57.18
C ALA A 32 -20.77 -65.31 58.44
N GLN A 33 -21.61 -64.29 58.43
CA GLN A 33 -21.82 -63.36 59.54
C GLN A 33 -23.23 -63.54 60.10
N HIS A 34 -23.35 -63.70 61.41
CA HIS A 34 -24.60 -63.76 62.15
C HIS A 34 -25.21 -62.35 62.31
N GLN A 35 -26.50 -62.29 62.65
CA GLN A 35 -27.24 -61.04 62.82
C GLN A 35 -26.70 -60.16 63.97
N ASP A 36 -26.05 -60.77 64.96
CA ASP A 36 -25.38 -60.09 66.07
C ASP A 36 -24.00 -59.50 65.70
N GLY A 37 -23.61 -59.61 64.42
CA GLY A 37 -22.35 -59.10 63.89
C GLY A 37 -21.15 -60.02 64.12
N THR A 38 -21.34 -61.17 64.78
CA THR A 38 -20.29 -62.19 64.98
C THR A 38 -20.16 -63.11 63.77
N PHE A 39 -19.00 -63.73 63.59
CA PHE A 39 -18.72 -64.62 62.48
C PHE A 39 -18.84 -66.10 62.89
N ASP A 40 -19.32 -66.93 61.97
CA ASP A 40 -19.40 -68.38 62.17
C ASP A 40 -18.01 -68.97 62.45
N ALA A 41 -17.84 -69.55 63.63
CA ALA A 41 -16.58 -70.12 64.09
C ALA A 41 -16.07 -71.25 63.19
N ASP A 42 -16.97 -72.06 62.62
CA ASP A 42 -16.61 -73.18 61.76
C ASP A 42 -16.15 -72.68 60.37
N ALA A 43 -16.78 -71.61 59.86
CA ALA A 43 -16.33 -70.94 58.63
C ALA A 43 -14.95 -70.30 58.78
N VAL A 44 -14.70 -69.62 59.91
CA VAL A 44 -13.39 -69.00 60.20
C VAL A 44 -12.31 -70.07 60.40
N ALA A 45 -12.61 -71.17 61.09
CA ALA A 45 -11.66 -72.27 61.28
C ALA A 45 -11.29 -72.94 59.94
N ARG A 46 -12.25 -73.15 59.03
CA ARG A 46 -11.98 -73.67 57.68
C ARG A 46 -11.08 -72.73 56.87
N ALA A 47 -11.36 -71.43 56.89
CA ALA A 47 -10.54 -70.45 56.19
C ALA A 47 -9.12 -70.33 56.78
N ALA A 48 -8.96 -70.55 58.08
CA ALA A 48 -7.65 -70.53 58.74
C ALA A 48 -6.83 -71.82 58.47
N ALA A 49 -7.51 -72.95 58.30
CA ALA A 49 -6.88 -74.24 58.00
C ALA A 49 -6.29 -74.30 56.57
N ASP A 50 -6.93 -73.62 55.61
CA ASP A 50 -6.42 -73.46 54.25
C ASP A 50 -6.60 -72.01 53.75
N PRO A 51 -5.65 -71.11 54.09
CA PRO A 51 -5.80 -69.69 53.80
C PRO A 51 -5.63 -69.35 52.32
N GLY A 52 -4.96 -70.20 51.52
CA GLY A 52 -4.63 -69.89 50.12
C GLY A 52 -5.87 -69.67 49.23
N PRO A 53 -6.79 -70.66 49.13
CA PRO A 53 -8.02 -70.53 48.36
C PRO A 53 -8.91 -69.37 48.86
N PHE A 54 -8.99 -69.20 50.18
CA PHE A 54 -9.77 -68.13 50.79
C PHE A 54 -9.23 -66.74 50.43
N LEU A 55 -7.93 -66.50 50.58
CA LEU A 55 -7.30 -65.23 50.24
C LEU A 55 -7.40 -64.95 48.74
N THR A 56 -7.29 -65.98 47.89
CA THR A 56 -7.47 -65.85 46.44
C THR A 56 -8.90 -65.45 46.08
N ALA A 57 -9.90 -66.07 46.73
CA ALA A 57 -11.30 -65.68 46.57
C ALA A 57 -11.54 -64.24 47.04
N LEU A 58 -10.96 -63.85 48.18
CA LEU A 58 -11.08 -62.50 48.71
C LEU A 58 -10.44 -61.43 47.81
N GLN A 59 -9.28 -61.70 47.22
CA GLN A 59 -8.64 -60.81 46.25
C GLN A 59 -9.50 -60.58 44.99
N ARG A 60 -10.21 -61.62 44.55
CA ARG A 60 -11.16 -61.53 43.42
C ARG A 60 -12.37 -60.66 43.74
N GLU A 61 -12.71 -60.48 45.02
CA GLU A 61 -13.76 -59.58 45.48
C GLU A 61 -13.33 -58.13 45.68
N GLU A 62 -12.03 -57.84 45.64
CA GLU A 62 -11.54 -56.50 45.97
C GLU A 62 -12.07 -55.44 44.97
N PRO A 63 -12.55 -54.29 45.46
CA PRO A 63 -13.05 -53.23 44.58
C PRO A 63 -11.87 -52.41 44.02
N LEU A 64 -11.79 -52.34 42.69
CA LEU A 64 -10.80 -51.58 41.92
C LEU A 64 -11.42 -50.32 41.32
N THR A 65 -10.71 -49.20 41.39
CA THR A 65 -11.03 -47.99 40.62
C THR A 65 -10.76 -48.22 39.13
N ALA A 66 -11.32 -47.35 38.27
CA ALA A 66 -11.04 -47.41 36.83
C ALA A 66 -9.55 -47.30 36.47
N THR A 67 -8.74 -46.65 37.31
CA THR A 67 -7.28 -46.54 37.10
C THR A 67 -6.59 -47.84 37.47
N GLU A 68 -6.91 -48.43 38.62
CA GLU A 68 -6.35 -49.71 39.07
C GLU A 68 -6.75 -50.86 38.15
N ALA A 69 -8.01 -50.91 37.73
CA ALA A 69 -8.51 -51.89 36.77
C ALA A 69 -7.82 -51.75 35.40
N ALA A 70 -7.59 -50.52 34.94
CA ALA A 70 -6.86 -50.28 33.69
C ALA A 70 -5.39 -50.72 33.79
N HIS A 71 -4.73 -50.41 34.90
CA HIS A 71 -3.36 -50.87 35.17
C HIS A 71 -3.28 -52.39 35.21
N ARG A 72 -4.22 -53.05 35.91
CA ARG A 72 -4.32 -54.51 36.00
C ARG A 72 -4.43 -55.18 34.64
N LEU A 73 -5.21 -54.59 33.73
CA LEU A 73 -5.42 -55.11 32.37
C LEU A 73 -4.37 -54.61 31.36
N GLY A 74 -3.37 -53.81 31.78
CA GLY A 74 -2.33 -53.28 30.91
C GLY A 74 -2.82 -52.31 29.84
N ILE A 75 -3.89 -51.55 30.10
CA ILE A 75 -4.51 -50.61 29.16
C ILE A 75 -4.66 -49.20 29.72
N SER A 76 -4.92 -48.22 28.86
CA SER A 76 -5.23 -46.87 29.32
C SER A 76 -6.61 -46.81 30.01
N ARG A 77 -6.75 -45.87 30.94
CA ARG A 77 -8.00 -45.64 31.69
C ARG A 77 -9.20 -45.36 30.78
N GLU A 78 -9.00 -44.59 29.72
CA GLU A 78 -10.04 -44.26 28.75
C GLU A 78 -10.45 -45.50 27.93
N ARG A 79 -9.49 -46.38 27.62
CA ARG A 79 -9.78 -47.67 26.96
C ARG A 79 -10.56 -48.58 27.90
N PHE A 80 -10.15 -48.69 29.16
CA PHE A 80 -10.89 -49.46 30.16
C PHE A 80 -12.34 -48.99 30.29
N ARG A 81 -12.58 -47.68 30.46
CA ARG A 81 -13.94 -47.12 30.57
C ARG A 81 -14.81 -47.48 29.38
N ARG A 82 -14.25 -47.48 28.17
CA ARG A 82 -14.97 -47.84 26.95
C ARG A 82 -15.30 -49.33 26.90
N VAL A 83 -14.32 -50.18 27.17
CA VAL A 83 -14.48 -51.64 27.19
C VAL A 83 -15.47 -52.05 28.29
N ALA A 84 -15.31 -51.52 29.50
CA ALA A 84 -16.22 -51.76 30.62
C ALA A 84 -17.66 -51.32 30.29
N ARG A 85 -17.84 -50.16 29.62
CA ARG A 85 -19.16 -49.72 29.16
C ARG A 85 -19.75 -50.65 28.10
N ALA A 86 -18.94 -51.09 27.14
CA ALA A 86 -19.38 -51.98 26.06
C ALA A 86 -19.71 -53.39 26.55
N ALA A 87 -18.96 -53.90 27.53
CA ALA A 87 -19.18 -55.19 28.17
C ALA A 87 -20.26 -55.14 29.28
N GLY A 88 -20.81 -53.96 29.59
CA GLY A 88 -21.82 -53.80 30.64
C GLY A 88 -21.30 -54.11 32.05
N LEU A 89 -20.03 -53.86 32.32
CA LEU A 89 -19.40 -54.24 33.59
C LEU A 89 -20.11 -53.59 34.79
N PRO A 90 -20.57 -54.36 35.79
CA PRO A 90 -21.27 -53.82 36.93
C PRO A 90 -20.36 -52.97 37.82
N VAL A 91 -20.92 -51.89 38.37
CA VAL A 91 -20.25 -51.04 39.35
C VAL A 91 -20.67 -51.50 40.73
N VAL A 92 -19.71 -51.97 41.53
CA VAL A 92 -19.98 -52.50 42.89
C VAL A 92 -20.07 -51.42 43.95
N ASP A 93 -19.47 -50.25 43.71
CA ASP A 93 -19.53 -49.13 44.64
C ASP A 93 -19.34 -47.79 43.93
N ARG A 94 -19.90 -46.72 44.51
CA ARG A 94 -19.83 -45.35 43.99
C ARG A 94 -19.53 -44.39 45.15
N VAL A 95 -18.37 -43.75 45.09
CA VAL A 95 -17.95 -42.79 46.10
C VAL A 95 -17.87 -41.41 45.47
N ARG A 96 -18.55 -40.42 46.05
CA ARG A 96 -18.40 -39.01 45.67
C ARG A 96 -17.22 -38.43 46.42
N VAL A 97 -16.26 -37.90 45.67
CA VAL A 97 -15.06 -37.25 46.23
C VAL A 97 -14.99 -35.83 45.69
N SER A 98 -14.94 -34.85 46.58
CA SER A 98 -14.72 -33.46 46.19
C SER A 98 -13.21 -33.20 46.07
N ARG A 99 -12.74 -32.84 44.88
CA ARG A 99 -11.32 -32.52 44.64
C ARG A 99 -11.23 -31.35 43.67
N TYR A 100 -10.43 -30.34 44.01
CA TYR A 100 -10.27 -29.11 43.21
C TYR A 100 -11.59 -28.38 42.92
N GLY A 101 -12.49 -28.29 43.91
CA GLY A 101 -13.78 -27.61 43.77
C GLY A 101 -14.78 -28.31 42.84
N ARG A 102 -14.54 -29.57 42.48
CA ARG A 102 -15.47 -30.39 41.68
C ARG A 102 -15.78 -31.69 42.40
N ASP A 103 -17.06 -32.08 42.37
CA ASP A 103 -17.51 -33.37 42.86
C ASP A 103 -17.32 -34.43 41.78
N LEU A 104 -16.45 -35.40 42.05
CA LEU A 104 -16.13 -36.51 41.16
C LEU A 104 -16.76 -37.79 41.69
N GLU A 105 -17.50 -38.50 40.84
CA GLU A 105 -18.00 -39.84 41.14
C GLU A 105 -16.93 -40.88 40.78
N VAL A 106 -16.33 -41.50 41.80
CA VAL A 106 -15.40 -42.62 41.65
C VAL A 106 -16.20 -43.91 41.66
N ARG A 107 -16.11 -44.67 40.56
CA ARG A 107 -16.76 -45.97 40.39
C ARG A 107 -15.76 -47.09 40.68
N TYR A 108 -16.20 -48.07 41.44
CA TYR A 108 -15.44 -49.27 41.76
C TYR A 108 -16.01 -50.48 41.04
N TYR A 109 -15.11 -51.36 40.60
CA TYR A 109 -15.41 -52.59 39.88
C TYR A 109 -14.79 -53.76 40.63
N ARG A 110 -15.46 -54.89 40.67
CA ARG A 110 -14.93 -56.09 41.30
C ARG A 110 -13.76 -56.66 40.50
N THR A 111 -12.67 -57.05 41.17
CA THR A 111 -11.48 -57.62 40.52
C THR A 111 -11.83 -58.79 39.58
N ALA A 112 -12.66 -59.73 40.03
CA ALA A 112 -13.09 -60.88 39.22
C ALA A 112 -13.72 -60.46 37.90
N ASP A 113 -14.64 -59.49 37.94
CA ASP A 113 -15.36 -59.03 36.76
C ASP A 113 -14.40 -58.28 35.82
N VAL A 114 -13.46 -57.49 36.36
CA VAL A 114 -12.41 -56.82 35.58
C VAL A 114 -11.55 -57.85 34.83
N ASP A 115 -11.19 -58.96 35.46
CA ASP A 115 -10.38 -60.02 34.84
C ASP A 115 -11.11 -60.69 33.67
N THR A 116 -12.45 -60.71 33.66
CA THR A 116 -13.22 -61.23 32.53
C THR A 116 -13.20 -60.34 31.28
N LEU A 117 -12.64 -59.13 31.34
CA LEU A 117 -12.61 -58.20 30.21
C LEU A 117 -11.53 -58.50 29.16
N HIS A 118 -10.61 -59.44 29.40
CA HIS A 118 -9.53 -59.75 28.46
C HIS A 118 -10.01 -60.03 27.02
N PRO A 119 -11.06 -60.85 26.76
CA PRO A 119 -11.59 -61.06 25.42
C PRO A 119 -12.14 -59.79 24.77
N HIS A 120 -12.79 -58.92 25.55
CA HIS A 120 -13.33 -57.65 25.04
C HIS A 120 -12.21 -56.66 24.69
N ILE A 121 -11.09 -56.69 25.42
CA ILE A 121 -9.90 -55.90 25.09
C ILE A 121 -9.28 -56.36 23.76
N ALA A 122 -9.21 -57.68 23.54
CA ALA A 122 -8.73 -58.24 22.28
C ALA A 122 -9.63 -57.82 21.10
N ALA A 123 -10.96 -57.98 21.24
CA ALA A 123 -11.92 -57.55 20.23
C ALA A 123 -11.84 -56.04 19.93
N ASP A 124 -11.71 -55.18 20.96
CA ASP A 124 -11.51 -53.72 20.78
C ASP A 124 -10.20 -53.40 20.05
N ARG A 125 -9.16 -54.21 20.22
CA ARG A 125 -7.89 -54.06 19.48
C ARG A 125 -8.09 -54.39 18.00
N GLU A 126 -8.68 -55.54 17.70
CA GLU A 126 -8.93 -56.00 16.33
C GLU A 126 -9.81 -55.02 15.56
N LEU A 127 -10.89 -54.53 16.17
CA LEU A 127 -11.77 -53.52 15.58
C LEU A 127 -11.02 -52.22 15.22
N ARG A 128 -10.06 -51.79 16.06
CA ARG A 128 -9.25 -50.60 15.78
C ARG A 128 -8.20 -50.84 14.71
N GLU A 129 -7.59 -52.02 14.68
CA GLU A 129 -6.66 -52.40 13.61
C GLU A 129 -7.40 -52.46 12.27
N ALA A 130 -8.60 -53.04 12.23
CA ALA A 130 -9.48 -53.02 11.07
C ALA A 130 -9.87 -51.58 10.65
N ALA A 131 -10.32 -50.74 11.59
CA ALA A 131 -10.70 -49.35 11.31
C ALA A 131 -9.52 -48.51 10.79
N ARG A 132 -8.30 -48.72 11.31
CA ARG A 132 -7.08 -48.06 10.81
C ARG A 132 -6.77 -48.46 9.37
N THR A 133 -6.93 -49.74 9.04
CA THR A 133 -6.71 -50.25 7.68
C THR A 133 -7.69 -49.63 6.68
N VAL A 134 -8.98 -49.55 7.04
CA VAL A 134 -10.00 -48.87 6.22
C VAL A 134 -9.72 -47.37 6.08
N SER A 135 -9.31 -46.70 7.15
CA SER A 135 -8.94 -45.27 7.08
C SER A 135 -7.74 -45.04 6.15
N ARG A 136 -6.74 -45.91 6.18
CA ARG A 136 -5.59 -45.86 5.26
C ARG A 136 -5.99 -46.11 3.80
N SER A 137 -6.87 -47.07 3.54
CA SER A 137 -7.34 -47.34 2.17
C SER A 137 -8.17 -46.19 1.62
N LEU A 138 -9.05 -45.59 2.43
CA LEU A 138 -9.81 -44.39 2.06
C LEU A 138 -8.89 -43.19 1.82
N ALA A 139 -7.88 -42.98 2.67
CA ALA A 139 -6.88 -41.93 2.46
C ALA A 139 -6.08 -42.14 1.17
N ALA A 140 -5.70 -43.39 0.87
CA ALA A 140 -5.03 -43.74 -0.38
C ALA A 140 -5.93 -43.51 -1.60
N ALA A 141 -7.20 -43.89 -1.53
CA ALA A 141 -8.19 -43.64 -2.58
C ALA A 141 -8.40 -42.14 -2.82
N LYS A 142 -8.55 -41.35 -1.75
CA LYS A 142 -8.66 -39.89 -1.83
C LYS A 142 -7.41 -39.28 -2.46
N ALA A 143 -6.22 -39.70 -2.04
CA ALA A 143 -4.96 -39.25 -2.63
C ALA A 143 -4.84 -39.62 -4.11
N ALA A 144 -5.28 -40.83 -4.50
CA ALA A 144 -5.31 -41.25 -5.90
C ALA A 144 -6.26 -40.40 -6.73
N ALA A 145 -7.47 -40.11 -6.21
CA ALA A 145 -8.44 -39.22 -6.85
C ALA A 145 -7.89 -37.80 -7.02
N THR A 146 -7.27 -37.22 -5.97
CA THR A 146 -6.61 -35.90 -6.07
C THR A 146 -5.48 -35.91 -7.10
N ARG A 147 -4.65 -36.96 -7.16
CA ARG A 147 -3.60 -37.09 -8.20
C ARG A 147 -4.19 -37.23 -9.59
N ALA A 148 -5.32 -37.91 -9.76
CA ALA A 148 -6.00 -38.02 -11.06
C ALA A 148 -6.54 -36.66 -11.50
N HIS A 149 -7.26 -35.96 -10.62
CA HIS A 149 -7.78 -34.62 -10.88
C HIS A 149 -6.67 -33.60 -11.20
N ASN A 150 -5.57 -33.60 -10.44
CA ASN A 150 -4.44 -32.71 -10.70
C ASN A 150 -3.76 -33.00 -12.05
N ARG A 151 -3.69 -34.29 -12.44
CA ARG A 151 -3.17 -34.68 -13.77
C ARG A 151 -4.08 -34.20 -14.89
N GLU A 152 -5.40 -34.30 -14.70
CA GLU A 152 -6.38 -33.79 -15.66
C GLU A 152 -6.31 -32.26 -15.77
N ARG A 153 -6.27 -31.55 -14.64
CA ARG A 153 -6.08 -30.09 -14.61
C ARG A 153 -4.82 -29.65 -15.34
N ALA A 154 -3.69 -30.32 -15.10
CA ALA A 154 -2.44 -30.03 -15.78
C ALA A 154 -2.52 -30.30 -17.29
N ARG A 155 -3.19 -31.38 -17.72
CA ARG A 155 -3.43 -31.67 -19.15
C ARG A 155 -4.29 -30.60 -19.82
N ASN A 156 -5.37 -30.16 -19.16
CA ASN A 156 -6.25 -29.12 -19.69
C ASN A 156 -5.54 -27.76 -19.76
N ALA A 157 -4.75 -27.42 -18.74
CA ALA A 157 -3.90 -26.23 -18.75
C ALA A 157 -2.88 -26.28 -19.89
N ARG A 158 -2.22 -27.43 -20.12
CA ARG A 158 -1.28 -27.61 -21.24
C ARG A 158 -1.96 -27.41 -22.60
N ARG A 159 -3.17 -27.95 -22.78
CA ARG A 159 -3.97 -27.73 -24.00
C ARG A 159 -4.30 -26.26 -24.20
N TYR A 160 -4.73 -25.58 -23.14
CA TYR A 160 -5.07 -24.16 -23.21
C TYR A 160 -3.84 -23.29 -23.48
N LEU A 161 -2.72 -23.55 -22.80
CA LEU A 161 -1.46 -22.85 -23.06
C LEU A 161 -0.98 -23.05 -24.51
N ALA A 162 -1.16 -24.24 -25.08
CA ALA A 162 -0.84 -24.48 -26.48
C ALA A 162 -1.68 -23.62 -27.44
N THR A 163 -2.93 -23.31 -27.11
CA THR A 163 -3.76 -22.37 -27.90
C THR A 163 -3.32 -20.90 -27.76
N LEU A 164 -2.62 -20.57 -26.68
CA LEU A 164 -2.03 -19.25 -26.45
C LEU A 164 -0.59 -19.13 -26.99
N ALA A 165 0.02 -20.25 -27.39
CA ALA A 165 1.38 -20.26 -27.90
C ALA A 165 1.44 -19.55 -29.26
N PRO A 166 2.27 -18.52 -29.41
CA PRO A 166 2.29 -17.70 -30.62
C PRO A 166 2.89 -18.48 -31.81
N ASP A 167 2.08 -18.63 -32.85
CA ASP A 167 2.49 -19.20 -34.13
C ASP A 167 3.39 -18.23 -34.94
N GLY A 168 3.72 -18.58 -36.18
CA GLY A 168 4.59 -17.75 -37.03
C GLY A 168 3.99 -16.41 -37.46
N GLN A 169 2.67 -16.23 -37.34
CA GLN A 169 1.92 -15.04 -37.78
C GLN A 169 1.40 -14.20 -36.60
N ALA A 170 1.59 -14.67 -35.36
CA ALA A 170 1.19 -13.99 -34.15
C ALA A 170 1.79 -12.57 -34.04
N ASP A 171 1.03 -11.66 -33.42
CA ASP A 171 1.50 -10.28 -33.23
C ASP A 171 2.77 -10.27 -32.35
N PRO A 172 3.76 -9.42 -32.68
CA PRO A 172 4.96 -9.23 -31.85
C PRO A 172 4.70 -9.07 -30.36
N ALA A 173 3.64 -8.37 -29.95
CA ALA A 173 3.28 -8.20 -28.55
C ALA A 173 2.98 -9.54 -27.86
N ASP A 174 2.28 -10.43 -28.55
CA ASP A 174 1.90 -11.76 -28.04
C ASP A 174 3.11 -12.67 -27.90
N VAL A 175 4.03 -12.63 -28.89
CA VAL A 175 5.32 -13.34 -28.86
C VAL A 175 6.13 -12.95 -27.62
N ILE A 176 6.20 -11.65 -27.34
CA ILE A 176 6.95 -11.12 -26.20
C ILE A 176 6.26 -11.49 -24.88
N ALA A 177 4.94 -11.33 -24.79
CA ALA A 177 4.18 -11.65 -23.58
C ALA A 177 4.35 -13.13 -23.20
N PHE A 178 4.25 -14.03 -24.18
CA PHE A 178 4.43 -15.47 -23.97
C PHE A 178 5.86 -15.81 -23.51
N ALA A 179 6.89 -15.25 -24.15
CA ALA A 179 8.28 -15.48 -23.75
C ALA A 179 8.59 -14.94 -22.33
N CYS A 180 8.07 -13.75 -21.99
CA CYS A 180 8.17 -13.17 -20.65
C CYS A 180 7.49 -14.06 -19.59
N ALA A 181 6.33 -14.63 -19.92
CA ALA A 181 5.59 -15.51 -19.00
C ALA A 181 6.37 -16.79 -18.70
N LEU A 182 6.94 -17.43 -19.74
CA LEU A 182 7.84 -18.57 -19.55
C LEU A 182 9.09 -18.20 -18.75
N ALA A 183 9.67 -17.02 -19.01
CA ALA A 183 10.88 -16.56 -18.32
C ALA A 183 10.62 -16.37 -16.83
N ARG A 184 9.46 -15.79 -16.50
CA ARG A 184 8.96 -15.61 -15.14
C ARG A 184 8.89 -16.94 -14.39
N LEU A 185 8.31 -17.97 -15.03
CA LEU A 185 8.19 -19.30 -14.43
C LEU A 185 9.54 -20.00 -14.25
N ASN A 186 10.47 -19.79 -15.18
CA ASN A 186 11.83 -20.32 -15.07
C ASN A 186 12.71 -19.55 -14.05
N GLY A 187 12.18 -18.50 -13.41
CA GLY A 187 12.95 -17.65 -12.49
C GLY A 187 14.05 -16.83 -13.19
N THR A 188 13.90 -16.58 -14.50
CA THR A 188 14.87 -15.83 -15.30
C THR A 188 14.23 -14.57 -15.88
N ALA A 189 15.02 -13.50 -16.04
CA ALA A 189 14.55 -12.26 -16.65
C ALA A 189 15.60 -11.74 -17.64
N PRO A 190 15.54 -12.20 -18.92
CA PRO A 190 16.43 -11.73 -19.97
C PRO A 190 16.45 -10.21 -20.00
N ALA A 191 17.64 -9.60 -20.00
CA ALA A 191 17.80 -8.16 -19.78
C ALA A 191 16.94 -7.30 -20.73
N ARG A 192 16.81 -7.71 -21.99
CA ARG A 192 16.01 -7.01 -23.02
C ARG A 192 14.49 -7.14 -22.82
N LEU A 193 14.03 -8.17 -22.13
CA LEU A 193 12.61 -8.46 -21.88
C LEU A 193 12.14 -7.98 -20.51
N ARG A 194 13.07 -7.69 -19.59
CA ARG A 194 12.80 -7.33 -18.19
C ARG A 194 11.74 -6.24 -18.01
N ARG A 195 11.71 -5.23 -18.90
CA ARG A 195 10.73 -4.13 -18.83
C ARG A 195 9.28 -4.58 -18.98
N PHE A 196 9.03 -5.68 -19.70
CA PHE A 196 7.68 -6.17 -19.96
C PHE A 196 7.18 -7.19 -18.93
N MET A 197 8.02 -7.56 -17.96
CA MET A 197 7.69 -8.61 -16.98
C MET A 197 6.55 -8.23 -16.02
N ALA A 198 6.26 -6.93 -15.92
CA ALA A 198 5.17 -6.37 -15.12
C ALA A 198 3.84 -6.27 -15.88
N ASP A 199 3.82 -6.57 -17.18
CA ASP A 199 2.61 -6.50 -17.99
C ASP A 199 1.54 -7.51 -17.47
N PRO A 200 0.26 -7.11 -17.36
CA PRO A 200 -0.80 -7.99 -16.87
C PRO A 200 -0.94 -9.29 -17.68
N ARG A 201 -0.75 -9.24 -19.01
CA ARG A 201 -0.86 -10.41 -19.89
C ARG A 201 0.23 -11.44 -19.59
N VAL A 202 1.42 -10.98 -19.21
CA VAL A 202 2.53 -11.85 -18.79
C VAL A 202 2.17 -12.61 -17.52
N ARG A 203 1.52 -11.94 -16.56
CA ARG A 203 1.04 -12.60 -15.34
C ARG A 203 -0.01 -13.66 -15.67
N ASP A 204 -1.01 -13.31 -16.47
CA ASP A 204 -2.13 -14.20 -16.78
C ASP A 204 -1.66 -15.47 -17.52
N ILE A 205 -0.75 -15.32 -18.50
CA ILE A 205 -0.13 -16.46 -19.20
C ILE A 205 0.73 -17.29 -18.22
N ALA A 206 1.50 -16.65 -17.34
CA ALA A 206 2.34 -17.34 -16.37
C ALA A 206 1.50 -18.16 -15.36
N GLU A 207 0.34 -17.66 -14.93
CA GLU A 207 -0.57 -18.40 -14.05
C GLU A 207 -1.13 -19.65 -14.71
N ILE A 208 -1.43 -19.61 -16.01
CA ILE A 208 -1.86 -20.78 -16.78
C ILE A 208 -0.70 -21.76 -16.93
N ALA A 209 0.49 -21.26 -17.24
CA ALA A 209 1.67 -22.10 -17.43
C ALA A 209 2.17 -22.74 -16.12
N ASP A 210 1.98 -22.12 -14.95
CA ASP A 210 2.22 -22.75 -13.64
C ASP A 210 1.32 -23.98 -13.42
N GLN A 211 0.05 -23.87 -13.82
CA GLN A 211 -0.92 -24.98 -13.72
C GLN A 211 -0.57 -26.17 -14.63
N CYS A 212 0.22 -25.95 -15.68
CA CYS A 212 0.68 -27.00 -16.59
C CYS A 212 1.65 -27.99 -15.93
N ARG A 213 2.23 -27.64 -14.77
CA ARG A 213 3.22 -28.45 -14.04
C ARG A 213 4.36 -28.91 -14.96
N TYR A 214 4.90 -27.99 -15.75
CA TYR A 214 6.11 -28.27 -16.52
C TYR A 214 7.28 -28.56 -15.59
N LYS A 215 8.14 -29.49 -15.99
CA LYS A 215 9.46 -29.66 -15.37
C LYS A 215 10.34 -28.45 -15.72
N PRO A 216 11.32 -28.09 -14.87
CA PRO A 216 12.24 -27.00 -15.17
C PRO A 216 12.88 -27.11 -16.56
N ASP A 217 13.30 -28.31 -16.95
CA ASP A 217 13.90 -28.57 -18.27
C ASP A 217 12.92 -28.31 -19.43
N GLU A 218 11.64 -28.69 -19.28
CA GLU A 218 10.60 -28.42 -20.30
C GLU A 218 10.40 -26.90 -20.49
N ILE A 219 10.45 -26.11 -19.41
CA ILE A 219 10.34 -24.64 -19.49
C ILE A 219 11.59 -24.05 -20.14
N ALA A 220 12.78 -24.55 -19.79
CA ALA A 220 14.03 -24.11 -20.38
C ALA A 220 14.09 -24.36 -21.90
N ASP A 221 13.59 -25.51 -22.37
CA ASP A 221 13.51 -25.84 -23.80
C ASP A 221 12.54 -24.91 -24.55
N LEU A 222 11.36 -24.67 -23.98
CA LEU A 222 10.38 -23.73 -24.53
C LEU A 222 10.96 -22.31 -24.60
N LEU A 223 11.69 -21.88 -23.57
CA LEU A 223 12.36 -20.59 -23.53
C LEU A 223 13.47 -20.45 -24.55
N THR A 224 14.27 -21.50 -24.76
CA THR A 224 15.34 -21.51 -25.75
C THR A 224 14.78 -21.29 -27.15
N THR A 225 13.57 -21.80 -27.42
CA THR A 225 12.85 -21.59 -28.69
C THR A 225 12.17 -20.21 -28.76
N ALA A 226 11.54 -19.75 -27.68
CA ALA A 226 10.74 -18.52 -27.67
C ALA A 226 11.60 -17.24 -27.58
N THR A 227 12.71 -17.28 -26.85
CA THR A 227 13.52 -16.08 -26.55
C THR A 227 14.09 -15.41 -27.80
N PRO A 228 14.69 -16.13 -28.78
CA PRO A 228 15.18 -15.50 -30.00
C PRO A 228 14.06 -14.82 -30.80
N ARG A 229 12.88 -15.46 -30.88
CA ARG A 229 11.70 -14.91 -31.56
C ARG A 229 11.20 -13.64 -30.85
N ALA A 230 11.12 -13.64 -29.53
CA ALA A 230 10.75 -12.47 -28.75
C ALA A 230 11.75 -11.31 -28.92
N ILE A 231 13.06 -11.61 -28.92
CA ILE A 231 14.10 -10.59 -29.16
C ILE A 231 13.99 -9.99 -30.57
N ALA A 232 13.64 -10.78 -31.58
CA ALA A 232 13.38 -10.29 -32.93
C ALA A 232 12.11 -9.42 -32.96
N ALA A 233 11.02 -9.86 -32.33
CA ALA A 233 9.76 -9.13 -32.21
C ALA A 233 9.92 -7.76 -31.51
N LEU A 234 10.85 -7.61 -30.57
CA LEU A 234 11.14 -6.32 -29.95
C LEU A 234 11.52 -5.22 -30.95
N ARG A 235 12.13 -5.59 -32.08
CA ARG A 235 12.58 -4.64 -33.10
C ARG A 235 11.42 -4.11 -33.96
N THR A 236 10.30 -4.83 -33.98
CA THR A 236 9.13 -4.48 -34.79
C THR A 236 8.05 -3.77 -33.97
N LEU A 237 8.26 -3.57 -32.67
CA LEU A 237 7.36 -2.80 -31.82
C LEU A 237 7.55 -1.28 -31.98
N ALA A 238 6.44 -0.57 -32.16
CA ALA A 238 6.37 0.87 -31.99
C ALA A 238 6.28 1.23 -30.50
N ARG A 239 7.08 2.21 -30.08
CA ARG A 239 7.04 2.75 -28.71
C ARG A 239 5.80 3.63 -28.49
N PRO A 240 5.30 3.78 -27.25
CA PRO A 240 4.11 4.57 -26.94
C PRO A 240 4.15 6.00 -27.51
N HIS A 241 5.29 6.68 -27.43
CA HIS A 241 5.46 8.01 -28.00
C HIS A 241 5.25 8.05 -29.52
N ARG A 242 5.72 7.01 -30.24
CA ARG A 242 5.54 6.93 -31.70
C ARG A 242 4.08 6.71 -32.08
N VAL A 243 3.33 5.96 -31.27
CA VAL A 243 1.89 5.79 -31.43
C VAL A 243 1.19 7.14 -31.34
N TRP A 244 1.50 7.93 -30.30
CA TRP A 244 0.93 9.26 -30.13
C TRP A 244 1.26 10.20 -31.29
N VAL A 245 2.53 10.28 -31.71
CA VAL A 245 2.94 11.12 -32.84
C VAL A 245 2.23 10.73 -34.14
N THR A 246 1.96 9.45 -34.35
CA THR A 246 1.41 8.95 -35.62
C THR A 246 -0.13 9.00 -35.65
N LEU A 247 -0.78 8.66 -34.53
CA LEU A 247 -2.25 8.55 -34.46
C LEU A 247 -2.92 9.75 -33.79
N GLY A 248 -2.15 10.65 -33.16
CA GLY A 248 -2.69 11.76 -32.38
C GLY A 248 -3.35 11.35 -31.06
N VAL A 249 -3.30 10.07 -30.68
CA VAL A 249 -3.89 9.53 -29.44
C VAL A 249 -2.84 8.76 -28.62
N PRO A 250 -2.85 8.86 -27.28
CA PRO A 250 -1.96 8.07 -26.42
C PRO A 250 -2.12 6.56 -26.63
N ALA A 251 -1.00 5.83 -26.51
CA ALA A 251 -1.01 4.38 -26.66
C ALA A 251 -1.82 3.66 -25.56
N GLU A 252 -1.94 4.29 -24.39
CA GLU A 252 -2.74 3.82 -23.25
C GLU A 252 -4.23 3.71 -23.61
N ASP A 253 -4.76 4.72 -24.30
CA ASP A 253 -6.18 4.79 -24.67
C ASP A 253 -6.57 3.70 -25.66
N ILE A 254 -5.64 3.25 -26.51
CA ILE A 254 -5.92 2.24 -27.54
C ILE A 254 -5.57 0.81 -27.09
N ALA A 255 -4.82 0.64 -25.99
CA ALA A 255 -4.24 -0.66 -25.61
C ALA A 255 -5.26 -1.78 -25.40
N HIS A 256 -6.51 -1.45 -25.07
CA HIS A 256 -7.60 -2.41 -24.89
C HIS A 256 -8.31 -2.81 -26.19
N ARG A 257 -8.06 -2.09 -27.30
CA ARG A 257 -8.66 -2.33 -28.62
C ARG A 257 -7.74 -3.09 -29.57
N VAL A 258 -6.45 -3.12 -29.28
CA VAL A 258 -5.43 -3.70 -30.17
C VAL A 258 -4.45 -4.55 -29.39
N PRO A 259 -3.85 -5.59 -30.03
CA PRO A 259 -2.75 -6.33 -29.43
C PRO A 259 -1.64 -5.37 -28.98
N SER A 260 -1.34 -5.40 -27.69
CA SER A 260 -0.34 -4.53 -27.09
C SER A 260 0.38 -5.21 -25.93
N ILE A 261 1.57 -4.72 -25.63
CA ILE A 261 2.35 -5.10 -24.43
C ILE A 261 3.03 -3.85 -23.88
N ASP A 262 2.76 -3.51 -22.62
CA ASP A 262 3.23 -2.28 -21.97
C ASP A 262 3.00 -1.04 -22.87
N HIS A 263 1.79 -0.97 -23.45
CA HIS A 263 1.36 0.06 -24.42
C HIS A 263 2.19 0.15 -25.72
N HIS A 264 3.04 -0.84 -26.01
CA HIS A 264 3.69 -0.99 -27.30
C HIS A 264 2.79 -1.82 -28.22
N ILE A 265 2.72 -1.44 -29.49
CA ILE A 265 2.01 -2.16 -30.55
C ILE A 265 2.95 -2.48 -31.70
N SER A 266 2.60 -3.42 -32.58
CA SER A 266 3.41 -3.69 -33.76
C SER A 266 3.43 -2.48 -34.72
N ALA A 267 4.60 -2.22 -35.33
CA ALA A 267 4.77 -1.12 -36.27
C ALA A 267 3.86 -1.26 -37.50
N ASP A 268 3.63 -2.49 -37.95
CA ASP A 268 2.71 -2.79 -39.04
C ASP A 268 1.26 -2.49 -38.66
N LEU A 269 0.86 -2.77 -37.42
CA LEU A 269 -0.47 -2.40 -36.93
C LEU A 269 -0.61 -0.88 -36.80
N LEU A 270 0.41 -0.19 -36.28
CA LEU A 270 0.44 1.27 -36.22
C LEU A 270 0.27 1.88 -37.62
N HIS A 271 0.99 1.36 -38.62
CA HIS A 271 0.88 1.83 -40.00
C HIS A 271 -0.52 1.60 -40.59
N ARG A 272 -1.13 0.43 -40.32
CA ARG A 272 -2.51 0.13 -40.74
C ARG A 272 -3.51 1.10 -40.11
N LEU A 273 -3.44 1.29 -38.79
CA LEU A 273 -4.31 2.22 -38.06
C LEU A 273 -4.17 3.68 -38.55
N ALA A 274 -2.98 4.07 -38.99
CA ALA A 274 -2.76 5.42 -39.53
C ALA A 274 -3.30 5.58 -40.96
N THR A 275 -3.26 4.50 -41.74
CA THR A 275 -3.65 4.52 -43.16
C THR A 275 -5.16 4.36 -43.34
N ASP A 276 -5.77 3.49 -42.54
CA ASP A 276 -7.21 3.20 -42.55
C ASP A 276 -7.72 3.19 -41.10
N PRO A 277 -7.93 4.37 -40.50
CA PRO A 277 -8.30 4.49 -39.09
C PRO A 277 -9.73 3.96 -38.87
N PRO A 278 -9.92 2.99 -37.96
CA PRO A 278 -11.25 2.49 -37.64
C PRO A 278 -12.07 3.58 -36.94
N ARG A 279 -13.40 3.49 -37.05
CA ARG A 279 -14.33 4.48 -36.49
C ARG A 279 -14.07 4.85 -35.03
N TRP A 280 -13.80 3.87 -34.17
CA TRP A 280 -13.54 4.11 -32.75
C TRP A 280 -12.27 4.96 -32.51
N LEU A 281 -11.28 4.89 -33.42
CA LEU A 281 -10.06 5.68 -33.33
C LEU A 281 -10.32 7.13 -33.75
N LEU A 282 -11.18 7.32 -34.76
CA LEU A 282 -11.65 8.65 -35.18
C LEU A 282 -12.47 9.33 -34.08
N GLU A 283 -13.36 8.58 -33.43
CA GLU A 283 -14.15 9.06 -32.27
C GLU A 283 -13.22 9.49 -31.12
N LEU A 284 -12.23 8.66 -30.77
CA LEU A 284 -11.23 8.99 -29.75
C LEU A 284 -10.42 10.24 -30.11
N HIS A 285 -10.08 10.43 -31.39
CA HIS A 285 -9.39 11.62 -31.85
C HIS A 285 -10.27 12.87 -31.69
N ALA A 286 -11.53 12.80 -32.09
CA ALA A 286 -12.49 13.89 -31.94
C ALA A 286 -12.71 14.27 -30.46
N ASP A 287 -12.80 13.27 -29.56
CA ASP A 287 -12.92 13.51 -28.13
C ASP A 287 -11.70 14.25 -27.57
N ARG A 288 -10.48 13.86 -27.99
CA ARG A 288 -9.23 14.55 -27.58
C ARG A 288 -9.12 15.96 -28.14
N GLU A 289 -9.53 16.18 -29.39
CA GLU A 289 -9.59 17.52 -29.97
C GLU A 289 -10.59 18.41 -29.23
N LEU A 290 -11.75 17.86 -28.85
CA LEU A 290 -12.75 18.57 -28.05
C LEU A 290 -12.21 18.92 -26.66
N GLU A 291 -11.53 18.00 -25.98
CA GLU A 291 -10.85 18.26 -24.70
C GLU A 291 -9.84 19.40 -24.85
N HIS A 292 -8.96 19.36 -25.85
CA HIS A 292 -7.97 20.40 -26.10
C HIS A 292 -8.60 21.76 -26.43
N ALA A 293 -9.65 21.78 -27.25
CA ALA A 293 -10.38 22.97 -27.60
C ALA A 293 -11.07 23.58 -26.36
N SER A 294 -11.73 22.76 -25.54
CA SER A 294 -12.36 23.21 -24.30
C SER A 294 -11.33 23.82 -23.34
N ALA A 295 -10.19 23.17 -23.16
CA ALA A 295 -9.12 23.67 -22.29
C ALA A 295 -8.52 24.99 -22.82
N ALA A 296 -8.44 25.16 -24.15
CA ALA A 296 -7.99 26.40 -24.76
C ALA A 296 -8.99 27.55 -24.56
N VAL A 297 -10.30 27.26 -24.68
CA VAL A 297 -11.38 28.22 -24.40
C VAL A 297 -11.36 28.64 -22.94
N THR A 298 -11.25 27.70 -21.99
CA THR A 298 -11.15 28.02 -20.57
C THR A 298 -9.97 28.94 -20.28
N ARG A 299 -8.77 28.63 -20.80
CA ARG A 299 -7.58 29.51 -20.66
C ARG A 299 -7.78 30.89 -21.29
N TRP A 300 -8.53 30.97 -22.38
CA TRP A 300 -8.85 32.25 -23.01
C TRP A 300 -9.83 33.07 -22.14
N LEU A 301 -10.90 32.44 -21.63
CA LEU A 301 -11.87 33.08 -20.75
C LEU A 301 -11.22 33.59 -19.46
N ASP A 302 -10.33 32.81 -18.83
CA ASP A 302 -9.59 33.24 -17.64
C ASP A 302 -8.74 34.48 -17.93
N ARG A 303 -8.04 34.50 -19.08
CA ARG A 303 -7.23 35.66 -19.47
C ARG A 303 -8.07 36.89 -19.73
N GLU A 304 -9.21 36.75 -20.40
CA GLU A 304 -10.10 37.87 -20.68
C GLU A 304 -10.75 38.40 -19.40
N TRP A 305 -11.18 37.51 -18.49
CA TRP A 305 -11.68 37.89 -17.17
C TRP A 305 -10.66 38.73 -16.40
N HIS A 306 -9.41 38.26 -16.30
CA HIS A 306 -8.35 39.03 -15.65
C HIS A 306 -8.00 40.32 -16.39
N ALA A 307 -8.11 40.36 -17.72
CA ALA A 307 -7.93 41.58 -18.49
C ALA A 307 -9.03 42.62 -18.20
N GLN A 308 -10.29 42.18 -18.14
CA GLN A 308 -11.43 43.02 -17.76
C GLN A 308 -11.29 43.52 -16.32
N GLN A 309 -10.90 42.66 -15.37
CA GLN A 309 -10.67 43.07 -13.99
C GLN A 309 -9.58 44.15 -13.88
N ARG A 310 -8.44 43.97 -14.58
CA ARG A 310 -7.38 45.01 -14.62
C ARG A 310 -7.86 46.32 -15.25
N ARG A 311 -8.68 46.27 -16.30
CA ARG A 311 -9.27 47.47 -16.91
C ARG A 311 -10.19 48.18 -15.91
N ALA A 312 -11.05 47.44 -15.20
CA ALA A 312 -11.94 47.99 -14.19
C ALA A 312 -11.16 48.63 -13.02
N GLU A 313 -10.14 47.94 -12.50
CA GLU A 313 -9.25 48.48 -11.46
C GLU A 313 -8.50 49.74 -11.93
N ALA A 314 -8.06 49.77 -13.19
CA ALA A 314 -7.39 50.95 -13.75
C ALA A 314 -8.34 52.14 -13.85
N VAL A 315 -9.61 51.93 -14.19
CA VAL A 315 -10.65 52.98 -14.20
C VAL A 315 -10.90 53.48 -12.78
N CYS A 316 -11.05 52.59 -11.78
CA CYS A 316 -11.21 52.99 -10.39
C CYS A 316 -10.02 53.81 -9.88
N ARG A 317 -8.78 53.33 -10.12
CA ARG A 317 -7.56 54.07 -9.74
C ARG A 317 -7.45 55.42 -10.45
N ALA A 318 -7.88 55.51 -11.70
CA ALA A 318 -7.90 56.79 -12.43
C ALA A 318 -8.94 57.76 -11.82
N ALA A 319 -10.10 57.27 -11.40
CA ALA A 319 -11.12 58.06 -10.72
C ALA A 319 -10.65 58.54 -9.34
N GLU A 320 -10.04 57.67 -8.53
CA GLU A 320 -9.43 58.01 -7.24
C GLU A 320 -8.36 59.10 -7.42
N ALA A 321 -7.47 58.95 -8.42
CA ALA A 321 -6.44 59.94 -8.71
C ALA A 321 -7.00 61.31 -9.14
N VAL A 322 -8.21 61.38 -9.70
CA VAL A 322 -8.89 62.65 -10.01
C VAL A 322 -9.52 63.25 -8.76
N ILE A 323 -10.09 62.43 -7.87
CA ILE A 323 -10.67 62.89 -6.60
C ILE A 323 -9.60 63.41 -5.64
N GLU A 324 -8.41 62.80 -5.62
CA GLU A 324 -7.29 63.23 -4.77
C GLU A 324 -6.58 64.51 -5.26
N GLN A 325 -6.91 65.01 -6.46
CA GLN A 325 -6.33 66.23 -7.01
C GLN A 325 -7.12 67.46 -6.55
N LEU A 326 -6.44 68.37 -5.85
CA LEU A 326 -6.98 69.68 -5.52
C LEU A 326 -6.72 70.67 -6.66
N ALA A 327 -7.73 71.45 -7.02
CA ALA A 327 -7.59 72.54 -7.99
C ALA A 327 -6.67 73.64 -7.43
N ASP A 328 -5.91 74.32 -8.31
CA ASP A 328 -5.02 75.40 -7.86
C ASP A 328 -5.79 76.51 -7.13
N ASP A 329 -7.03 76.78 -7.55
CA ASP A 329 -7.90 77.79 -6.92
C ASP A 329 -8.23 77.43 -5.46
N ALA A 330 -8.53 76.15 -5.19
CA ALA A 330 -8.82 75.68 -3.85
C ALA A 330 -7.56 75.73 -2.96
N VAL A 331 -6.39 75.43 -3.51
CA VAL A 331 -5.11 75.53 -2.79
C VAL A 331 -4.72 76.98 -2.55
N ALA A 332 -4.99 77.87 -3.51
CA ALA A 332 -4.79 79.31 -3.42
C ALA A 332 -5.64 79.94 -2.32
N GLU A 333 -6.92 79.57 -2.25
CA GLU A 333 -7.83 79.97 -1.19
C GLU A 333 -7.34 79.49 0.18
N LEU A 334 -6.97 78.21 0.29
CA LEU A 334 -6.53 77.59 1.55
C LEU A 334 -5.28 78.24 2.14
N PHE A 335 -4.33 78.67 1.31
CA PHE A 335 -3.08 79.30 1.75
C PHE A 335 -3.07 80.83 1.62
N ALA A 336 -4.19 81.44 1.20
CA ALA A 336 -4.32 82.88 0.96
C ALA A 336 -3.21 83.44 0.04
N LEU A 337 -2.89 82.72 -1.03
CA LEU A 337 -1.92 83.12 -2.06
C LEU A 337 -2.62 83.28 -3.41
N PRO A 338 -2.16 84.17 -4.31
CA PRO A 338 -2.69 84.25 -5.66
C PRO A 338 -2.49 82.93 -6.42
N VAL A 339 -3.46 82.57 -7.26
CA VAL A 339 -3.46 81.32 -8.05
C VAL A 339 -2.20 81.20 -8.90
N GLU A 340 -1.71 82.30 -9.48
CA GLU A 340 -0.51 82.33 -10.33
C GLU A 340 0.75 81.93 -9.54
N VAL A 341 0.79 82.26 -8.26
CA VAL A 341 1.90 81.91 -7.36
C VAL A 341 1.84 80.44 -6.96
N VAL A 342 0.62 79.93 -6.73
CA VAL A 342 0.38 78.51 -6.44
C VAL A 342 0.77 77.64 -7.63
N VAL A 343 0.38 78.00 -8.85
CA VAL A 343 0.77 77.27 -10.06
C VAL A 343 2.29 77.12 -10.18
N GLU A 344 3.06 78.19 -9.94
CA GLU A 344 4.54 78.16 -9.99
C GLU A 344 5.18 77.38 -8.83
N LEU A 345 4.47 77.25 -7.70
CA LEU A 345 4.94 76.54 -6.50
C LEU A 345 4.54 75.08 -6.45
N ARG A 346 3.83 74.58 -7.46
CA ARG A 346 3.44 73.17 -7.58
C ARG A 346 4.61 72.23 -7.27
N PRO A 347 4.32 71.07 -6.63
CA PRO A 347 5.33 70.05 -6.43
C PRO A 347 5.87 69.55 -7.76
N ARG A 348 6.98 68.81 -7.73
CA ARG A 348 7.59 68.23 -8.95
C ARG A 348 6.65 67.33 -9.75
N SER A 349 5.65 66.73 -9.09
CA SER A 349 4.57 65.95 -9.72
C SER A 349 3.60 66.80 -10.54
N ASN A 350 3.71 68.13 -10.50
CA ASN A 350 2.86 69.11 -11.17
C ASN A 350 1.37 69.06 -10.77
N LYS A 351 1.05 68.42 -9.63
CA LYS A 351 -0.30 68.20 -9.13
C LYS A 351 -0.35 68.42 -7.62
N TRP A 352 -1.38 69.09 -7.14
CA TRP A 352 -1.69 69.16 -5.72
C TRP A 352 -2.47 67.92 -5.31
N THR A 353 -1.85 67.05 -4.52
CA THR A 353 -2.57 65.95 -3.88
C THR A 353 -3.03 66.38 -2.49
N THR A 354 -4.15 65.84 -2.01
CA THR A 354 -4.64 66.05 -0.64
C THR A 354 -3.54 65.80 0.40
N ALA A 355 -2.85 64.67 0.30
CA ALA A 355 -1.74 64.33 1.20
C ALA A 355 -0.59 65.36 1.18
N TYR A 356 -0.24 65.90 0.01
CA TYR A 356 0.82 66.92 -0.09
C TYR A 356 0.36 68.26 0.49
N VAL A 357 -0.90 68.64 0.29
CA VAL A 357 -1.47 69.85 0.87
C VAL A 357 -1.60 69.73 2.40
N GLU A 358 -1.99 68.57 2.92
CA GLU A 358 -1.97 68.26 4.37
C GLU A 358 -0.56 68.35 4.96
N GLU A 359 0.45 67.79 4.27
CA GLU A 359 1.85 67.92 4.68
C GLU A 359 2.28 69.39 4.77
N LEU A 360 1.88 70.22 3.81
CA LEU A 360 2.16 71.66 3.82
C LEU A 360 1.46 72.39 4.97
N LEU A 361 0.22 72.03 5.29
CA LEU A 361 -0.52 72.57 6.44
C LEU A 361 0.15 72.21 7.78
N HIS A 362 0.75 71.02 7.86
CA HIS A 362 1.43 70.54 9.05
C HIS A 362 2.84 71.13 9.21
N THR A 363 3.65 71.08 8.15
CA THR A 363 5.06 71.52 8.17
C THR A 363 5.21 73.04 8.11
N ARG A 364 4.20 73.75 7.57
CA ARG A 364 4.12 75.22 7.49
C ARG A 364 5.42 75.89 7.02
N PRO A 365 5.93 75.53 5.83
CA PRO A 365 7.15 76.12 5.30
C PRO A 365 7.05 77.64 5.19
N LEU A 366 8.19 78.31 5.37
CA LEU A 366 8.26 79.77 5.47
C LEU A 366 7.65 80.49 4.26
N TRP A 367 7.74 79.90 3.07
CA TRP A 367 7.21 80.49 1.84
C TRP A 367 5.67 80.55 1.79
N LEU A 368 4.96 79.81 2.64
CA LEU A 368 3.50 79.91 2.77
C LEU A 368 3.03 81.07 3.64
N ARG A 369 3.94 81.72 4.40
CA ARG A 369 3.56 82.74 5.39
C ARG A 369 3.23 84.10 4.77
N SER A 370 3.71 84.38 3.57
CA SER A 370 3.40 85.63 2.86
C SER A 370 3.70 85.54 1.36
N LEU A 371 3.03 86.40 0.59
CA LEU A 371 3.24 86.52 -0.86
C LEU A 371 4.70 86.84 -1.24
N ALA A 372 5.36 87.69 -0.45
CA ALA A 372 6.74 88.07 -0.70
C ALA A 372 7.69 86.86 -0.56
N LEU A 373 7.47 86.02 0.45
CA LEU A 373 8.27 84.81 0.68
C LEU A 373 7.96 83.72 -0.36
N ALA A 374 6.71 83.61 -0.79
CA ALA A 374 6.30 82.72 -1.88
C ALA A 374 7.03 83.06 -3.20
N ARG A 375 7.07 84.36 -3.56
CA ARG A 375 7.79 84.83 -4.76
C ARG A 375 9.31 84.61 -4.66
N ALA A 376 9.88 84.82 -3.47
CA ALA A 376 11.30 84.53 -3.24
C ALA A 376 11.62 83.04 -3.42
N GLU A 377 10.72 82.15 -2.99
CA GLU A 377 10.86 80.71 -3.19
C GLU A 377 10.74 80.31 -4.67
N ILE A 378 9.81 80.90 -5.42
CA ILE A 378 9.73 80.72 -6.88
C ILE A 378 11.06 81.11 -7.54
N ALA A 379 11.57 82.30 -7.22
CA ALA A 379 12.85 82.78 -7.74
C ALA A 379 14.02 81.85 -7.36
N ARG A 380 14.04 81.35 -6.11
CA ARG A 380 15.04 80.37 -5.65
C ARG A 380 14.95 79.06 -6.44
N ARG A 381 13.75 78.53 -6.67
CA ARG A 381 13.52 77.31 -7.47
C ARG A 381 13.91 77.52 -8.93
N ALA A 382 13.58 78.67 -9.52
CA ALA A 382 13.97 79.04 -10.88
C ALA A 382 15.50 79.13 -11.01
N ALA A 383 16.18 79.81 -10.09
CA ALA A 383 17.64 79.87 -10.06
C ALA A 383 18.28 78.48 -9.89
N ALA A 384 17.70 77.62 -9.05
CA ALA A 384 18.16 76.24 -8.90
C ALA A 384 17.95 75.39 -10.16
N ARG A 385 16.83 75.58 -10.89
CA ARG A 385 16.58 74.94 -12.20
C ARG A 385 17.62 75.40 -13.22
N ALA A 386 17.83 76.70 -13.37
CA ALA A 386 18.84 77.28 -14.27
C ALA A 386 20.25 76.76 -13.96
N ARG A 387 20.64 76.68 -12.68
CA ARG A 387 21.94 76.10 -12.26
C ARG A 387 22.05 74.61 -12.64
N ARG A 388 20.99 73.82 -12.47
CA ARG A 388 20.99 72.40 -12.85
C ARG A 388 21.07 72.21 -14.35
N GLU A 389 20.38 73.05 -15.13
CA GLU A 389 20.45 73.06 -16.59
C GLU A 389 21.85 73.43 -17.06
N ALA A 390 22.42 74.53 -16.56
CA ALA A 390 23.80 74.92 -16.84
C ALA A 390 24.79 73.79 -16.51
N ALA A 391 24.64 73.13 -15.35
CA ALA A 391 25.47 71.99 -14.97
C ALA A 391 25.25 70.75 -15.85
N ARG A 392 24.06 70.55 -16.43
CA ARG A 392 23.81 69.46 -17.40
C ARG A 392 24.46 69.79 -18.75
N THR A 393 24.32 71.01 -19.24
CA THR A 393 24.95 71.49 -20.47
C THR A 393 26.47 71.37 -20.37
N GLN A 394 27.07 71.82 -19.26
CA GLN A 394 28.51 71.69 -19.03
C GLN A 394 28.97 70.23 -18.98
N ARG A 395 28.19 69.34 -18.35
CA ARG A 395 28.49 67.90 -18.32
C ARG A 395 28.44 67.28 -19.71
N ARG A 396 27.43 67.62 -20.52
CA ARG A 396 27.34 67.16 -21.91
C ARG A 396 28.49 67.67 -22.76
N LEU A 397 28.88 68.93 -22.61
CA LEU A 397 30.05 69.48 -23.30
C LEU A 397 31.33 68.71 -22.92
N ASN A 398 31.51 68.39 -21.65
CA ASN A 398 32.63 67.56 -21.19
C ASN A 398 32.60 66.15 -21.80
N TRP A 399 31.41 65.53 -21.87
CA TRP A 399 31.25 64.24 -22.54
C TRP A 399 31.62 64.30 -24.02
N ARG A 400 31.13 65.32 -24.74
CA ARG A 400 31.48 65.55 -26.16
C ARG A 400 32.99 65.68 -26.34
N ARG A 401 33.68 66.43 -25.46
CA ARG A 401 35.15 66.55 -25.48
C ARG A 401 35.86 65.22 -25.26
N THR A 402 35.37 64.38 -24.35
CA THR A 402 35.94 63.05 -24.11
C THR A 402 35.74 62.15 -25.33
N TRP A 403 34.58 62.17 -25.95
CA TRP A 403 34.29 61.44 -27.19
C TRP A 403 35.15 61.89 -28.37
N ALA A 404 35.23 63.21 -28.61
CA ALA A 404 36.07 63.81 -29.64
C ALA A 404 37.54 63.38 -29.51
N ARG A 405 38.07 63.43 -28.27
CA ARG A 405 39.44 63.00 -27.97
C ARG A 405 39.64 61.49 -28.16
N ALA A 406 38.66 60.67 -27.78
CA ALA A 406 38.80 59.22 -27.82
C ALA A 406 38.80 58.65 -29.24
N LEU A 407 38.12 59.33 -30.17
CA LEU A 407 37.95 58.96 -31.58
C LEU A 407 38.75 59.84 -32.55
N SER A 408 39.51 60.81 -32.03
CA SER A 408 40.34 61.74 -32.82
C SER A 408 39.57 62.53 -33.89
N VAL A 409 38.37 63.00 -33.57
CA VAL A 409 37.53 63.84 -34.45
C VAL A 409 37.34 65.25 -33.85
N PRO A 410 37.10 66.28 -34.68
CA PRO A 410 36.76 67.61 -34.17
C PRO A 410 35.54 67.59 -33.24
N LEU A 411 35.52 68.46 -32.22
CA LEU A 411 34.43 68.53 -31.24
C LEU A 411 33.08 68.84 -31.91
N ASP A 412 33.09 69.65 -32.95
CA ASP A 412 31.89 70.08 -33.68
C ASP A 412 31.24 68.93 -34.46
N THR A 413 31.99 67.86 -34.74
CA THR A 413 31.47 66.64 -35.37
C THR A 413 30.75 65.73 -34.37
N VAL A 414 30.94 65.93 -33.05
CA VAL A 414 30.30 65.13 -32.01
C VAL A 414 28.91 65.70 -31.68
N PRO A 415 27.81 64.94 -31.84
CA PRO A 415 26.46 65.44 -31.58
C PRO A 415 26.21 65.94 -30.13
N ASP A 416 25.25 66.85 -29.96
CA ASP A 416 24.83 67.35 -28.63
C ASP A 416 24.06 66.32 -27.78
N THR A 417 23.63 65.23 -28.42
CA THR A 417 22.85 64.15 -27.82
C THR A 417 23.69 62.95 -27.37
N VAL A 418 25.03 63.04 -27.42
CA VAL A 418 25.89 61.92 -27.05
C VAL A 418 25.70 61.47 -25.59
N GLU A 419 25.74 60.15 -25.41
CA GLU A 419 25.67 59.51 -24.11
C GLU A 419 26.97 59.65 -23.32
N ARG A 420 26.91 59.28 -22.04
CA ARG A 420 28.08 59.35 -21.14
C ARG A 420 29.20 58.44 -21.66
N PRO A 421 30.42 58.96 -21.86
CA PRO A 421 31.58 58.16 -22.28
C PRO A 421 32.02 57.26 -21.14
N THR A 422 31.73 55.97 -21.24
CA THR A 422 32.22 54.93 -20.33
C THR A 422 33.41 54.20 -20.96
N PRO A 423 34.31 53.57 -20.17
CA PRO A 423 35.46 52.86 -20.73
C PRO A 423 35.09 51.81 -21.78
N ALA A 424 34.00 51.06 -21.56
CA ALA A 424 33.49 50.09 -22.51
C ALA A 424 32.96 50.76 -23.80
N ALA A 425 32.16 51.82 -23.68
CA ALA A 425 31.63 52.53 -24.84
C ALA A 425 32.74 53.17 -25.69
N LEU A 426 33.78 53.72 -25.05
CA LEU A 426 34.95 54.25 -25.74
C LEU A 426 35.76 53.16 -26.45
N HIS A 427 35.88 51.97 -25.85
CA HIS A 427 36.56 50.83 -26.47
C HIS A 427 35.80 50.33 -27.70
N THR A 428 34.48 50.12 -27.56
CA THR A 428 33.62 49.69 -28.67
C THR A 428 33.64 50.69 -29.83
N ALA A 429 33.53 51.99 -29.53
CA ALA A 429 33.55 53.01 -30.57
C ALA A 429 34.91 53.16 -31.26
N ARG A 430 36.01 52.70 -30.65
CA ARG A 430 37.32 52.64 -31.34
C ARG A 430 37.41 51.47 -32.30
N THR A 431 36.79 50.35 -31.97
CA THR A 431 36.75 49.16 -32.83
C THR A 431 35.72 49.26 -33.94
N ASP A 432 34.58 49.91 -33.67
CA ASP A 432 33.53 50.19 -34.64
C ASP A 432 33.02 51.64 -34.43
N PRO A 433 33.60 52.62 -35.15
CA PRO A 433 33.26 54.02 -34.95
C PRO A 433 31.81 54.31 -35.32
N PRO A 434 31.08 55.08 -34.49
CA PRO A 434 29.71 55.47 -34.80
C PRO A 434 29.65 56.35 -36.05
N PRO A 435 28.50 56.44 -36.74
CA PRO A 435 28.39 57.08 -38.05
C PRO A 435 28.96 58.50 -38.13
N TRP A 436 28.80 59.29 -37.07
CA TRP A 436 29.29 60.67 -36.99
C TRP A 436 30.82 60.78 -36.79
N ALA A 437 31.51 59.68 -36.51
CA ALA A 437 32.96 59.61 -36.34
C ALA A 437 33.69 58.87 -37.48
N ARG A 438 32.96 58.40 -38.49
CA ARG A 438 33.56 57.75 -39.67
C ARG A 438 34.07 58.83 -40.64
N PRO A 439 35.29 58.71 -41.19
CA PRO A 439 35.77 59.63 -42.22
C PRO A 439 34.90 59.48 -43.48
N HIS A 440 34.47 60.60 -44.04
CA HIS A 440 33.84 60.67 -45.36
C HIS A 440 34.89 60.77 -46.46
#